data_AF-A0A0B8P810-F1
#
_entry.id   AF-A0A0B8P810-F1
#
_cell.length_a   1.000
_cell.length_b   1.000
_cell.length_c   1.000
_cell.angle_alpha   90.00
_cell.angle_beta   90.00
_cell.angle_gamma   90.00
#
_symmetry.space_group_name_H-M   'P 1'
#
loop_
_entity.id
_entity.type
_entity.pdbx_description
1 polymer ?
#
loop_
_entity_poly.entity_id
_entity_poly.type
_entity_poly.pdbx_seq_one_letter_code
_entity_poly.pdbx_strand_id
1 'polypeptide(L)'
;MNLMSRPGGGWISDKFGRKPTLLILTAGLAVGYFLMGQVDSQWPIWLAVVAAMVCSFFVQAGEGAVFATVPLIKRRMTGQIAGMTGAYGNVGAVTYLTILSFVDYQTFFYVIAATAVLGFATLLFMEEPNGKIAEVNEDGSVTLIDVSN
;
A
#
# COMPACT_ATOMS: atom_id res chain seq x y z
N MET A 1 -15.57 5.40 5.22
CA MET A 1 -14.26 5.16 5.86
C MET A 1 -13.07 5.45 4.95
N ASN A 2 -13.16 5.20 3.63
CA ASN A 2 -12.11 5.51 2.61
C ASN A 2 -11.56 6.94 2.58
N LEU A 3 -12.34 7.95 3.01
CA LEU A 3 -11.95 9.35 2.86
C LEU A 3 -10.83 9.78 3.83
N MET A 4 -10.73 9.13 5.01
CA MET A 4 -9.78 9.50 6.07
C MET A 4 -8.59 8.53 6.17
N SER A 5 -8.78 7.25 5.85
CA SER A 5 -7.71 6.25 5.91
C SER A 5 -6.64 6.44 4.84
N ARG A 6 -7.05 6.84 3.63
CA ARG A 6 -6.12 7.18 2.53
C ARG A 6 -5.20 8.37 2.85
N PRO A 7 -5.71 9.54 3.27
CA PRO A 7 -4.84 10.64 3.70
C PRO A 7 -4.11 10.31 5.01
N GLY A 8 -4.69 9.49 5.89
CA GLY A 8 -4.01 9.02 7.11
C GLY A 8 -2.77 8.19 6.80
N GLY A 9 -2.85 7.24 5.87
CA GLY A 9 -1.70 6.46 5.41
C GLY A 9 -0.62 7.32 4.75
N GLY A 10 -1.02 8.28 3.92
CA GLY A 10 -0.09 9.25 3.32
C GLY A 10 0.60 10.14 4.37
N TRP A 11 -0.16 10.68 5.32
CA TRP A 11 0.36 11.55 6.38
C TRP A 11 1.30 10.82 7.34
N ILE A 12 0.99 9.57 7.71
CA ILE A 12 1.88 8.72 8.51
C ILE A 12 3.18 8.45 7.74
N SER A 13 3.08 8.15 6.44
CA SER A 13 4.23 7.92 5.55
C SER A 13 5.14 9.14 5.45
N ASP A 14 4.56 10.34 5.41
CA ASP A 14 5.32 11.59 5.37
C ASP A 14 6.00 11.94 6.71
N LYS A 15 5.51 11.43 7.85
CA LYS A 15 6.06 11.75 9.19
C LYS A 15 7.05 10.72 9.73
N PHE A 16 6.85 9.43 9.44
CA PHE A 16 7.65 8.32 9.98
C PHE A 16 8.65 7.73 8.97
N GLY A 17 8.66 8.24 7.74
CA GLY A 17 9.43 7.67 6.62
C GLY A 17 8.59 6.70 5.80
N ARG A 18 8.86 6.64 4.49
CA ARG A 18 7.94 6.01 3.54
C ARG A 18 8.08 4.49 3.49
N LYS A 19 9.31 3.99 3.48
CA LYS A 19 9.66 2.56 3.58
C LYS A 19 9.19 1.93 4.89
N PRO A 20 9.49 2.47 6.10
CA PRO A 20 9.01 1.86 7.33
C PRO A 20 7.48 1.86 7.40
N THR A 21 6.82 2.91 6.91
CA THR A 21 5.35 2.97 6.86
C THR A 21 4.78 1.92 5.90
N LEU A 22 5.31 1.79 4.69
CA LEU A 22 4.91 0.75 3.74
C LEU A 22 5.11 -0.65 4.32
N LEU A 23 6.25 -0.92 4.96
CA LEU A 23 6.52 -2.22 5.60
C LEU A 23 5.50 -2.53 6.72
N ILE A 24 5.23 -1.58 7.61
CA ILE A 24 4.26 -1.76 8.71
C ILE A 24 2.85 -2.00 8.15
N LEU A 25 2.44 -1.20 7.16
CA LEU A 25 1.11 -1.32 6.57
C LEU A 25 0.95 -2.65 5.81
N THR A 26 1.95 -3.10 5.06
CA THR A 26 1.93 -4.38 4.37
C THR A 26 2.00 -5.57 5.33
N ALA A 27 2.75 -5.46 6.44
CA ALA A 27 2.74 -6.47 7.49
C ALA A 27 1.36 -6.57 8.16
N GLY A 28 0.76 -5.42 8.50
CA GLY A 28 -0.60 -5.36 9.05
C GLY A 28 -1.65 -5.89 8.09
N LEU A 29 -1.48 -5.67 6.78
CA LEU A 29 -2.31 -6.22 5.72
C LEU A 29 -2.24 -7.76 5.69
N ALA A 30 -1.03 -8.33 5.72
CA ALA A 30 -0.84 -9.78 5.72
C ALA A 30 -1.48 -10.43 6.95
N VAL A 31 -1.27 -9.86 8.15
CA VAL A 31 -1.90 -10.33 9.38
C VAL A 31 -3.42 -10.17 9.34
N GLY A 32 -3.92 -9.03 8.83
CA GLY A 32 -5.34 -8.76 8.71
C GLY A 32 -6.06 -9.77 7.82
N TYR A 33 -5.51 -10.07 6.64
CA TYR A 33 -6.09 -11.07 5.74
C TYR A 33 -5.92 -12.50 6.26
N PHE A 34 -4.81 -12.81 6.93
CA PHE A 34 -4.67 -14.10 7.61
C PHE A 34 -5.76 -14.30 8.67
N LEU A 35 -6.04 -13.26 9.48
CA LEU A 35 -7.09 -13.29 10.49
C LEU A 35 -8.49 -13.41 9.85
N MET A 36 -8.73 -12.73 8.72
CA MET A 36 -9.97 -12.90 7.95
C MET A 36 -10.15 -14.33 7.42
N GLY A 37 -9.07 -15.03 7.06
CA GLY A 37 -9.12 -16.43 6.68
C GLY A 37 -9.47 -17.39 7.84
N GLN A 38 -9.36 -16.94 9.09
CA GLN A 38 -9.71 -17.74 10.27
C GLN A 38 -11.13 -17.48 10.78
N VAL A 39 -11.87 -16.56 10.14
CA VAL A 39 -13.25 -16.24 10.52
C VAL A 39 -14.16 -17.37 10.02
N ASP A 40 -14.84 -18.02 10.95
CA ASP A 40 -15.82 -19.07 10.68
C ASP A 40 -17.18 -18.77 11.34
N SER A 41 -18.10 -19.74 11.30
CA SER A 41 -19.45 -19.61 11.85
C SER A 41 -19.50 -19.57 13.39
N GLN A 42 -18.41 -19.89 14.08
CA GLN A 42 -18.31 -19.83 15.54
C GLN A 42 -17.97 -18.42 16.05
N TRP A 43 -17.45 -17.55 15.17
CA TRP A 43 -17.10 -16.19 15.56
C TRP A 43 -18.35 -15.36 15.85
N PRO A 44 -18.36 -14.60 16.96
CA PRO A 44 -19.38 -13.58 17.17
C PRO A 44 -19.35 -12.55 16.04
N ILE A 45 -20.51 -12.21 15.49
CA ILE A 45 -20.64 -11.27 14.35
C ILE A 45 -19.92 -9.95 14.63
N TRP A 46 -20.03 -9.41 15.86
CA TRP A 46 -19.36 -8.17 16.23
C TRP A 46 -17.83 -8.26 16.13
N LEU A 47 -17.25 -9.42 16.45
CA LEU A 47 -15.80 -9.65 16.39
C LEU A 47 -15.34 -9.76 14.92
N ALA A 48 -16.10 -10.46 14.08
CA ALA A 48 -15.84 -10.54 12.64
C ALA A 48 -15.91 -9.15 11.97
N VAL A 49 -16.87 -8.31 12.38
CA VAL A 49 -16.98 -6.92 11.89
C VAL A 49 -15.78 -6.08 12.32
N VAL A 50 -15.33 -6.19 13.57
CA VAL A 50 -14.12 -5.48 14.04
C VAL A 50 -12.89 -5.93 13.26
N ALA A 51 -12.70 -7.24 13.06
CA ALA A 51 -11.62 -7.79 12.25
C ALA A 51 -11.63 -7.23 10.82
N ALA A 52 -12.79 -7.21 10.18
CA ALA A 52 -12.95 -6.65 8.84
C ALA A 52 -12.66 -5.15 8.78
N MET A 53 -13.09 -4.37 9.79
CA MET A 53 -12.81 -2.93 9.86
C MET A 53 -11.31 -2.65 10.03
N VAL A 54 -10.63 -3.41 10.90
CA VAL A 54 -9.18 -3.30 11.11
C VAL A 54 -8.44 -3.67 9.82
N CYS A 55 -8.79 -4.79 9.19
CA CYS A 55 -8.22 -5.19 7.90
C CYS A 55 -8.43 -4.11 6.84
N SER A 56 -9.63 -3.55 6.76
CA SER A 56 -9.97 -2.47 5.81
C SER A 56 -9.10 -1.23 6.01
N PHE A 57 -8.80 -0.85 7.26
CA PHE A 57 -7.92 0.28 7.54
C PHE A 57 -6.52 0.08 6.93
N PHE A 58 -5.91 -1.09 7.12
CA PHE A 58 -4.60 -1.40 6.54
C PHE A 58 -4.60 -1.38 5.01
N VAL A 59 -5.64 -1.92 4.38
CA VAL A 59 -5.80 -1.90 2.90
C VAL A 59 -5.81 -0.46 2.38
N GLN A 60 -6.64 0.40 2.98
CA GLN A 60 -6.85 1.77 2.52
C GLN A 60 -5.64 2.68 2.83
N ALA A 61 -5.04 2.52 4.01
CA ALA A 61 -3.83 3.24 4.38
C ALA A 61 -2.65 2.81 3.51
N GLY A 62 -2.55 1.52 3.18
CA GLY A 62 -1.52 0.97 2.28
C GLY A 62 -1.62 1.57 0.87
N GLU A 63 -2.82 1.66 0.31
CA GLU A 63 -3.02 2.32 -0.99
C GLU A 63 -2.60 3.80 -0.95
N GLY A 64 -2.99 4.54 0.09
CA GLY A 64 -2.54 5.92 0.29
C GLY A 64 -1.01 6.07 0.37
N ALA A 65 -0.34 5.17 1.08
CA ALA A 65 1.12 5.17 1.21
C ALA A 65 1.85 4.83 -0.10
N VAL A 66 1.29 3.93 -0.92
CA VAL A 66 1.82 3.60 -2.25
C VAL A 66 1.77 4.83 -3.17
N PHE A 67 0.63 5.52 -3.23
CA PHE A 67 0.51 6.75 -4.03
C PHE A 67 1.35 7.91 -3.49
N ALA A 68 1.51 8.00 -2.17
CA ALA A 68 2.39 8.99 -1.56
C ALA A 68 3.84 8.82 -2.02
N THR A 69 4.29 7.60 -2.34
CA THR A 69 5.67 7.31 -2.75
C THR A 69 5.98 7.71 -4.20
N VAL A 70 4.96 7.82 -5.06
CA VAL A 70 5.11 8.10 -6.50
C VAL A 70 5.96 9.36 -6.82
N PRO A 71 5.77 10.51 -6.14
CA PRO A 71 6.54 11.72 -6.45
C PRO A 71 8.05 11.63 -6.14
N LEU A 72 8.50 10.68 -5.32
CA LEU A 72 9.93 10.51 -4.99
C LEU A 72 10.71 9.86 -6.12
N ILE A 73 10.04 9.03 -6.92
CA ILE A 73 10.70 8.32 -8.01
C ILE A 73 11.11 9.33 -9.07
N LYS A 74 10.15 10.15 -9.55
CA LYS A 74 10.43 11.21 -10.52
C LYS A 74 9.29 12.23 -10.59
N ARG A 75 9.51 13.43 -10.02
CA ARG A 75 8.57 14.57 -10.05
C ARG A 75 7.98 14.83 -11.44
N ARG A 76 8.81 14.92 -12.49
CA ARG A 76 8.37 15.19 -13.87
C ARG A 76 7.46 14.10 -14.47
N MET A 77 7.55 12.87 -13.99
CA MET A 77 6.78 11.72 -14.51
C MET A 77 5.76 11.19 -13.48
N THR A 78 5.46 11.96 -12.43
CA THR A 78 4.54 11.57 -11.36
C THR A 78 3.20 11.09 -11.91
N GLY A 79 2.62 11.79 -12.90
CA GLY A 79 1.35 11.39 -13.52
C GLY A 79 1.42 10.06 -14.27
N GLN A 80 2.51 9.80 -15.00
CA GLN A 80 2.69 8.52 -15.72
C GLN A 80 2.90 7.36 -14.74
N ILE A 81 3.72 7.57 -13.71
CA ILE A 81 3.99 6.55 -12.69
C ILE A 81 2.72 6.26 -11.89
N ALA A 82 1.99 7.29 -11.45
CA ALA A 82 0.69 7.12 -10.79
C ALA A 82 -0.33 6.38 -11.68
N GLY A 83 -0.35 6.69 -12.98
CA GLY A 83 -1.18 6.00 -13.95
C GLY A 83 -0.85 4.51 -14.08
N MET A 84 0.44 4.17 -14.15
CA MET A 84 0.89 2.77 -14.15
C MET A 84 0.54 2.07 -12.84
N THR A 85 0.78 2.69 -11.68
CA THR A 85 0.40 2.16 -10.37
C THR A 85 -1.10 1.85 -10.29
N GLY A 86 -1.95 2.78 -10.75
CA GLY A 86 -3.40 2.58 -10.80
C GLY A 86 -3.82 1.46 -11.76
N ALA A 87 -3.16 1.34 -12.92
CA ALA A 87 -3.41 0.27 -13.87
C ALA A 87 -3.10 -1.12 -13.26
N TYR A 88 -1.94 -1.28 -12.61
CA TYR A 88 -1.59 -2.53 -11.93
C TYR A 88 -2.51 -2.84 -10.75
N GLY A 89 -3.04 -1.83 -10.05
CA GLY A 89 -4.08 -2.02 -9.03
C GLY A 89 -5.35 -2.67 -9.60
N ASN A 90 -5.80 -2.23 -10.78
CA ASN A 90 -6.94 -2.86 -11.47
C ASN A 90 -6.63 -4.27 -11.95
N VAL A 91 -5.42 -4.52 -12.47
CA VAL A 91 -4.97 -5.88 -12.84
C VAL A 91 -5.05 -6.80 -11.63
N GLY A 92 -4.52 -6.37 -10.48
CA GLY A 92 -4.60 -7.12 -9.23
C GLY A 92 -6.04 -7.41 -8.81
N ALA A 93 -6.94 -6.44 -8.90
CA ALA A 93 -8.36 -6.63 -8.57
C ALA A 93 -9.01 -7.72 -9.45
N VAL A 94 -8.75 -7.71 -10.76
CA VAL A 94 -9.24 -8.74 -11.69
C VAL A 94 -8.63 -10.11 -11.38
N THR A 95 -7.34 -10.17 -11.07
CA THR A 95 -6.66 -11.42 -10.68
C THR A 95 -7.28 -12.01 -9.42
N TYR A 96 -7.46 -11.22 -8.36
CA TYR A 96 -8.08 -11.70 -7.12
C TYR A 96 -9.54 -12.08 -7.30
N LEU A 97 -10.31 -11.32 -8.08
CA LEU A 97 -11.70 -11.68 -8.37
C LEU A 97 -11.79 -13.01 -9.15
N THR A 98 -10.86 -13.22 -10.09
CA THR A 98 -10.74 -14.49 -10.79
C THR A 98 -10.43 -15.62 -9.82
N ILE A 99 -9.45 -15.46 -8.94
CA ILE A 99 -9.11 -16.47 -7.92
C ILE A 99 -10.32 -16.79 -7.05
N LEU A 100 -11.03 -15.77 -6.55
CA LEU A 100 -12.24 -15.94 -5.74
C LEU A 100 -13.32 -16.76 -6.45
N SER A 101 -13.38 -16.74 -7.79
CA SER A 101 -14.33 -17.55 -8.54
C SER A 101 -14.03 -19.07 -8.54
N PHE A 102 -12.80 -19.46 -8.18
CA PHE A 102 -12.34 -20.85 -8.18
C PHE A 102 -12.10 -21.43 -6.78
N VAL A 103 -12.13 -20.61 -5.72
CA VAL A 103 -11.80 -21.04 -4.35
C VAL A 103 -12.84 -20.55 -3.35
N ASP A 104 -12.90 -21.17 -2.18
CA ASP A 104 -13.72 -20.70 -1.07
C ASP A 104 -13.16 -19.40 -0.44
N TYR A 105 -13.98 -18.68 0.33
CA TYR A 105 -13.62 -17.40 0.93
C TYR A 105 -12.41 -17.48 1.87
N GLN A 106 -12.27 -18.58 2.62
CA GLN A 106 -11.17 -18.77 3.56
C GLN A 106 -9.85 -18.93 2.79
N THR A 107 -9.83 -19.80 1.78
CA THR A 107 -8.69 -19.95 0.86
C THR A 107 -8.37 -18.63 0.16
N PHE A 108 -9.38 -17.88 -0.29
CA PHE A 108 -9.20 -16.58 -0.92
C PHE A 108 -8.46 -15.58 -0.01
N PHE A 109 -8.87 -15.46 1.26
CA PHE A 109 -8.18 -14.58 2.20
C PHE A 109 -6.75 -15.03 2.48
N TYR A 110 -6.48 -16.35 2.55
CA TYR A 110 -5.12 -16.85 2.68
C TYR A 110 -4.25 -16.56 1.46
N VAL A 111 -4.81 -16.62 0.25
CA VAL A 111 -4.07 -16.24 -0.96
C VAL A 111 -3.64 -14.78 -0.88
N ILE A 112 -4.53 -13.86 -0.46
CA ILE A 112 -4.17 -12.44 -0.30
C ILE A 112 -3.13 -12.25 0.81
N ALA A 113 -3.25 -12.99 1.93
CA ALA A 113 -2.26 -12.92 3.00
C ALA A 113 -0.87 -13.37 2.51
N ALA A 114 -0.81 -14.47 1.76
CA ALA A 114 0.44 -15.00 1.20
C ALA A 114 1.08 -14.04 0.19
N THR A 115 0.29 -13.47 -0.72
CA THR A 115 0.81 -12.47 -1.67
C THR A 115 1.21 -11.17 -0.98
N ALA A 116 0.56 -10.78 0.12
CA ALA A 116 0.98 -9.65 0.95
C ALA A 116 2.32 -9.91 1.64
N VAL A 117 2.59 -11.15 2.11
CA VAL A 117 3.91 -11.53 2.63
C VAL A 117 4.99 -11.46 1.55
N LEU A 118 4.68 -11.92 0.32
CA LEU A 118 5.59 -11.77 -0.82
C LEU A 118 5.85 -10.29 -1.12
N GLY A 119 4.81 -9.45 -1.11
CA GLY A 119 4.94 -7.99 -1.25
C GLY A 119 5.77 -7.36 -0.13
N PHE A 120 5.62 -7.83 1.11
CA PHE A 120 6.45 -7.38 2.22
C PHE A 120 7.93 -7.73 1.99
N ALA A 121 8.20 -8.97 1.55
CA ALA A 121 9.56 -9.41 1.24
C ALA A 121 10.18 -8.59 0.10
N THR A 122 9.43 -8.25 -0.95
CA THR A 122 9.94 -7.38 -2.02
C THR A 122 10.18 -5.95 -1.54
N LEU A 123 9.35 -5.42 -0.64
CA LEU A 123 9.55 -4.10 -0.03
C LEU A 123 10.80 -4.01 0.85
N LEU A 124 11.29 -5.11 1.41
CA LEU A 124 12.57 -5.11 2.16
C LEU A 124 13.74 -4.71 1.26
N PHE A 125 13.73 -5.14 0.00
CA PHE A 125 14.71 -4.79 -1.01
C PHE A 125 14.50 -3.40 -1.64
N MET A 126 13.42 -2.71 -1.28
CA MET A 126 13.17 -1.35 -1.77
C MET A 126 14.19 -0.39 -1.16
N GLU A 127 15.00 0.24 -2.00
CA GLU A 127 15.84 1.35 -1.59
C GLU A 127 15.04 2.64 -1.64
N GLU A 128 15.03 3.40 -0.55
CA GLU A 128 14.47 4.75 -0.60
C GLU A 128 15.44 5.64 -1.40
N PRO A 129 14.94 6.38 -2.40
CA PRO A 129 15.77 7.33 -3.11
C PRO A 129 16.25 8.41 -2.13
N ASN A 130 17.50 8.31 -1.70
CA ASN A 130 18.20 9.33 -0.93
C ASN A 130 18.93 10.27 -1.88
N GLY A 131 18.78 11.58 -1.70
CA GLY A 131 19.54 12.57 -2.45
C GLY A 131 18.93 13.96 -2.49
N LYS A 132 19.57 14.86 -3.25
CA LYS A 132 19.03 16.17 -3.61
C LYS A 132 18.51 16.10 -5.03
N ILE A 133 17.26 16.52 -5.26
CA ILE A 133 16.77 16.70 -6.63
C ILE A 133 17.37 18.01 -7.11
N ALA A 134 18.24 17.93 -8.12
CA ALA A 134 18.71 19.08 -8.87
C ALA A 134 17.59 19.52 -9.81
N GLU A 135 16.87 20.56 -9.43
CA GLU A 135 15.83 21.18 -10.25
C GLU A 135 16.50 22.23 -11.16
N VAL A 136 16.40 22.04 -12.48
CA VAL A 136 16.84 23.05 -13.45
C VAL A 136 15.63 23.93 -13.73
N ASN A 137 15.65 25.14 -13.20
CA ASN A 137 14.62 26.15 -13.40
C ASN A 137 14.56 26.59 -14.88
N GLU A 138 13.46 27.23 -15.30
CA GLU A 138 13.29 27.74 -16.68
C GLU A 138 14.37 28.76 -17.09
N ASP A 139 15.10 29.34 -16.13
CA ASP A 139 16.23 30.24 -16.33
C ASP A 139 17.60 29.53 -16.41
N GLY A 140 17.63 28.19 -16.30
CA GLY A 140 18.85 27.38 -16.31
C GLY A 140 19.57 27.27 -14.96
N SER A 141 19.03 27.87 -13.88
CA SER A 141 19.60 27.75 -12.54
C SER A 141 19.30 26.38 -11.92
N VAL A 142 20.30 25.79 -11.24
CA VAL A 142 20.18 24.49 -10.59
C VAL A 142 19.89 24.70 -9.10
N THR A 143 18.68 24.38 -8.66
CA THR A 143 18.30 24.39 -7.24
C THR A 143 18.40 22.97 -6.70
N LEU A 144 19.28 22.75 -5.71
CA LEU A 144 19.41 21.47 -5.02
C LEU A 144 18.41 21.43 -3.87
N ILE A 145 17.31 20.71 -4.06
CA ILE A 145 16.27 20.54 -3.03
C ILE A 145 16.51 19.21 -2.31
N ASP A 146 16.69 19.26 -0.99
CA ASP A 146 16.79 18.05 -0.15
C ASP A 146 15.48 17.27 -0.19
N VAL A 147 15.58 15.98 -0.53
CA VAL A 147 14.43 15.07 -0.69
C VAL A 147 14.03 14.43 0.64
N SER A 148 14.85 14.59 1.67
CA SER A 148 14.63 14.15 3.04
C SER A 148 15.22 15.16 4.03
N ASN A 149 14.50 15.41 5.13
CA ASN A 149 15.04 16.04 6.34
C ASN A 149 15.65 14.96 7.22
#